data_AF-A0A8T6VE57-F1
#
_entry.id   AF-A0A8T6VE57-F1
#
_cell.length_a   1.000
_cell.length_b   1.000
_cell.length_c   1.000
_cell.angle_alpha   90.00
_cell.angle_beta   90.00
_cell.angle_gamma   90.00
#
_symmetry.space_group_name_H-M   'P 1'
#
loop_
_entity.id
_entity.type
_entity.pdbx_description
1 polymer ?
#
loop_
_entity_poly.entity_id
_entity_poly.type
_entity_poly.pdbx_seq_one_letter_code
_entity_poly.pdbx_strand_id
1 'polypeptide(L)'
;MRIVLTIKADELKLAQLLSKFSKKHRIMYTLTRQNGDFLMEVNTSDFGELVRRLNHLKGCTFKVKEMHGGGLLDKLNVSLTKTNIDALVGKTTIAKTDIDPIDGGVIKLVGELWFCRPVYDKVIKEGAKVKVVGIEGVSLITEEVK
;
A
#
# COMPACT_ATOMS: atom_id res chain seq x y z
N MET A 1 -3.46 -15.72 0.94
CA MET A 1 -3.97 -14.45 1.48
C MET A 1 -5.15 -14.04 0.63
N ARG A 2 -6.32 -13.85 1.23
CA ARG A 2 -7.56 -13.44 0.56
C ARG A 2 -7.59 -11.91 0.49
N ILE A 3 -7.83 -11.36 -0.68
CA ILE A 3 -7.76 -9.91 -0.91
C ILE A 3 -9.00 -9.51 -1.70
N VAL A 4 -9.69 -8.50 -1.21
CA VAL A 4 -10.84 -7.87 -1.83
C VAL A 4 -10.41 -6.49 -2.29
N LEU A 5 -10.56 -6.20 -3.57
CA LEU A 5 -10.17 -4.93 -4.16
C LEU A 5 -11.13 -4.51 -5.26
N THR A 6 -11.33 -3.20 -5.43
CA THR A 6 -12.15 -2.60 -6.47
C THR A 6 -11.23 -2.07 -7.56
N ILE A 7 -11.47 -2.43 -8.82
CA ILE A 7 -10.65 -2.06 -9.97
C ILE A 7 -11.52 -1.27 -10.94
N LYS A 8 -11.04 -0.10 -11.35
CA LYS A 8 -11.58 0.67 -12.45
C LYS A 8 -10.59 0.61 -13.60
N ALA A 9 -10.92 -0.20 -14.59
CA ALA A 9 -10.09 -0.42 -15.77
C ALA A 9 -10.99 -0.78 -16.96
N ASP A 10 -10.37 -0.80 -18.13
CA ASP A 10 -10.99 -1.38 -19.33
C ASP A 10 -11.28 -2.87 -19.11
N GLU A 11 -12.54 -3.27 -19.31
CA GLU A 11 -13.06 -4.62 -19.06
C GLU A 11 -12.27 -5.70 -19.83
N LEU A 12 -11.95 -5.44 -21.10
CA LEU A 12 -11.24 -6.39 -21.95
C LEU A 12 -9.80 -6.57 -21.48
N LYS A 13 -9.12 -5.47 -21.17
CA LYS A 13 -7.73 -5.53 -20.71
C LYS A 13 -7.61 -6.15 -19.31
N LEU A 14 -8.57 -5.86 -18.43
CA LEU A 14 -8.64 -6.45 -17.09
C LEU A 14 -8.87 -7.96 -17.19
N ALA A 15 -9.88 -8.40 -17.94
CA ALA A 15 -10.17 -9.82 -18.12
C ALA A 15 -8.98 -10.59 -18.71
N GLN A 16 -8.27 -10.01 -19.69
CA GLN A 16 -7.07 -10.60 -20.28
C GLN A 16 -5.93 -10.74 -19.27
N LEU A 17 -5.68 -9.72 -18.44
CA LEU A 17 -4.64 -9.79 -17.40
C LEU A 17 -4.95 -10.87 -16.38
N LEU A 18 -6.17 -10.87 -15.86
CA LEU A 18 -6.60 -11.80 -14.82
C LEU A 18 -6.61 -13.25 -15.32
N SER A 19 -7.07 -13.48 -16.55
CA SER A 19 -6.99 -14.79 -17.20
C SER A 19 -5.56 -15.30 -17.31
N LYS A 20 -4.62 -14.45 -17.75
CA LYS A 20 -3.19 -14.79 -17.82
C LYS A 20 -2.58 -15.06 -16.44
N PHE A 21 -2.96 -14.26 -15.45
CA PHE A 21 -2.45 -14.37 -14.08
C PHE A 21 -2.96 -15.64 -13.39
N SER A 22 -4.25 -15.96 -13.51
CA SER A 22 -4.84 -17.20 -12.99
C SER A 22 -4.26 -18.44 -13.64
N LYS A 23 -4.10 -18.45 -14.98
CA LYS A 23 -3.50 -19.59 -15.68
C LYS A 23 -2.06 -19.85 -15.25
N LYS A 24 -1.28 -18.78 -15.03
CA LYS A 24 0.13 -18.87 -14.63
C LYS A 24 0.30 -19.31 -13.17
N HIS A 25 -0.52 -18.80 -12.27
CA HIS A 25 -0.35 -19.02 -10.83
C HIS A 25 -1.33 -20.03 -10.23
N ARG A 26 -2.22 -20.65 -11.04
CA ARG A 26 -3.30 -21.56 -10.60
C ARG A 26 -4.12 -21.00 -9.44
N ILE A 27 -4.39 -19.70 -9.48
CA ILE A 27 -5.17 -19.01 -8.47
C ILE A 27 -6.63 -18.90 -8.88
N MET A 28 -7.50 -18.93 -7.87
CA MET A 28 -8.92 -18.65 -8.01
C MET A 28 -9.18 -17.18 -7.70
N TYR A 29 -10.00 -16.55 -8.54
CA TYR A 29 -10.49 -15.20 -8.31
C TYR A 29 -11.96 -15.12 -8.69
N THR A 30 -12.66 -14.22 -8.01
CA THR A 30 -14.03 -13.82 -8.33
C THR A 30 -14.00 -12.38 -8.79
N LEU A 31 -14.68 -12.07 -9.88
CA LEU A 31 -14.80 -10.72 -10.41
C LEU A 31 -16.29 -10.37 -10.51
N THR A 32 -16.72 -9.36 -9.78
CA THR A 32 -18.10 -8.88 -9.73
C THR A 32 -18.14 -7.44 -10.22
N ARG A 33 -18.94 -7.15 -11.23
CA ARG A 33 -19.12 -5.79 -11.73
C ARG A 33 -20.12 -5.03 -10.84
N GLN A 34 -19.74 -3.86 -10.33
CA GLN A 34 -20.60 -2.98 -9.54
C GLN A 34 -20.45 -1.52 -10.02
N ASN A 35 -21.53 -0.91 -10.50
CA ASN A 35 -21.61 0.52 -10.85
C ASN A 35 -20.47 1.07 -11.75
N GLY A 36 -19.95 0.24 -12.66
CA GLY A 36 -18.86 0.63 -13.58
C GLY A 36 -17.46 0.32 -13.08
N ASP A 37 -17.32 -0.13 -11.82
CA ASP A 37 -16.09 -0.67 -11.26
C ASP A 37 -16.19 -2.20 -11.12
N PHE A 38 -15.06 -2.86 -10.95
CA PHE A 38 -14.95 -4.31 -10.79
C PHE A 38 -14.47 -4.65 -9.38
N LEU A 39 -15.34 -5.26 -8.58
CA LEU A 39 -14.97 -5.86 -7.32
C LEU A 39 -14.30 -7.21 -7.58
N MET A 40 -13.00 -7.26 -7.37
CA MET A 40 -12.19 -8.46 -7.46
C MET A 40 -11.92 -9.02 -6.07
N GLU A 41 -12.20 -10.30 -5.91
CA GLU A 41 -11.75 -11.09 -4.77
C GLU A 41 -10.76 -12.14 -5.26
N VAL A 42 -9.57 -12.19 -4.66
CA VAL A 42 -8.51 -13.11 -5.09
C VAL A 42 -7.83 -13.74 -3.88
N ASN A 43 -7.56 -15.04 -3.96
CA ASN A 43 -6.66 -15.69 -3.02
C ASN A 43 -5.30 -15.88 -3.68
N THR A 44 -4.33 -15.05 -3.28
CA THR A 44 -2.96 -15.09 -3.78
C THR A 44 -1.98 -15.03 -2.62
N SER A 45 -0.84 -15.69 -2.73
CA SER A 45 0.33 -15.47 -1.86
C SER A 45 1.25 -14.38 -2.42
N ASP A 46 1.13 -14.07 -3.71
CA ASP A 46 1.95 -13.09 -4.42
C ASP A 46 1.09 -11.90 -4.86
N PHE A 47 0.73 -11.07 -3.90
CA PHE A 47 -0.03 -9.85 -4.17
C PHE A 47 0.82 -8.78 -4.86
N GLY A 48 2.12 -8.75 -4.58
CA GLY A 48 3.06 -7.81 -5.18
C GLY A 48 3.11 -7.92 -6.70
N GLU A 49 3.20 -9.13 -7.25
CA GLU A 49 3.20 -9.33 -8.70
C GLU A 49 1.84 -8.99 -9.34
N LEU A 50 0.72 -9.23 -8.65
CA LEU A 50 -0.62 -8.79 -9.12
C LEU A 50 -0.67 -7.26 -9.23
N VAL A 51 -0.25 -6.56 -8.18
CA VAL A 51 -0.20 -5.09 -8.13
C VAL A 51 0.72 -4.52 -9.21
N ARG A 52 1.89 -5.14 -9.42
CA ARG A 52 2.84 -4.73 -10.45
C ARG A 52 2.22 -4.82 -11.84
N ARG A 53 1.47 -5.89 -12.12
CA ARG A 53 0.75 -6.09 -13.39
C ARG A 53 -0.40 -5.10 -13.56
N LEU A 54 -1.17 -4.84 -12.51
CA LEU A 54 -2.25 -3.84 -12.53
C LEU A 54 -1.70 -2.44 -12.80
N ASN A 55 -0.56 -2.07 -12.20
CA ASN A 55 0.12 -0.79 -12.47
C ASN A 55 0.62 -0.64 -13.92
N HIS A 56 0.88 -1.75 -14.62
CA HIS A 56 1.27 -1.72 -16.04
C HIS A 56 0.07 -1.48 -16.99
N LEU A 57 -1.16 -1.58 -16.50
CA LEU A 57 -2.32 -1.12 -17.27
C LEU A 57 -2.42 0.40 -17.22
N LYS A 58 -2.18 1.04 -18.37
CA LYS A 58 -2.47 2.46 -18.57
C LYS A 58 -3.96 2.73 -18.30
N GLY A 59 -4.25 3.62 -17.35
CA GLY A 59 -5.61 4.03 -16.97
C GLY A 59 -6.32 3.11 -15.98
N CYS A 60 -5.62 2.13 -15.39
CA CYS A 60 -6.17 1.30 -14.33
C CYS A 60 -6.00 1.98 -12.97
N THR A 61 -7.09 2.20 -12.25
CA THR A 61 -7.06 2.56 -10.83
C THR A 61 -7.65 1.42 -10.01
N PHE A 62 -7.10 1.15 -8.83
CA PHE A 62 -7.63 0.12 -7.96
C PHE A 62 -7.56 0.55 -6.49
N LYS A 63 -8.47 0.02 -5.68
CA LYS A 63 -8.62 0.29 -4.26
C LYS A 63 -8.77 -1.02 -3.52
N VAL A 64 -7.87 -1.34 -2.61
CA VAL A 64 -8.02 -2.51 -1.73
C VAL A 64 -9.11 -2.18 -0.71
N LYS A 65 -10.12 -3.05 -0.60
CA LYS A 65 -11.16 -2.97 0.42
C LYS A 65 -10.76 -3.75 1.67
N GLU A 66 -10.30 -4.98 1.49
CA GLU A 66 -9.97 -5.88 2.60
C GLU A 66 -8.82 -6.82 2.21
N MET A 67 -8.01 -7.19 3.19
CA MET A 67 -6.95 -8.18 3.04
C MET A 67 -6.95 -9.06 4.29
N HIS A 68 -7.10 -10.37 4.10
CA HIS A 68 -7.21 -11.36 5.15
C HIS A 68 -6.19 -12.49 4.94
N GLY A 69 -5.31 -12.73 5.91
CA GLY A 69 -4.43 -13.89 5.92
C GLY A 69 -3.01 -13.63 5.41
N GLY A 70 -2.40 -12.55 5.87
CA GLY A 70 -0.95 -12.36 5.86
C GLY A 70 -0.46 -12.19 7.30
N GLY A 71 0.13 -13.23 7.90
CA GLY A 71 0.75 -13.10 9.22
C GLY A 71 1.66 -11.86 9.30
N LEU A 72 1.70 -11.20 10.46
CA LEU A 72 2.35 -9.90 10.77
C LEU A 72 1.96 -8.68 9.88
N LEU A 73 1.37 -8.90 8.71
CA LEU A 73 0.94 -7.88 7.74
C LEU A 73 -0.54 -7.48 7.91
N ASP A 74 -1.29 -8.13 8.81
CA ASP A 74 -2.66 -7.74 9.20
C ASP A 74 -2.74 -6.33 9.86
N LYS A 75 -1.60 -5.68 10.12
CA LYS A 75 -1.52 -4.26 10.57
C LYS A 75 -1.29 -3.26 9.43
N LEU A 76 -1.12 -3.71 8.19
CA LEU A 76 -0.93 -2.80 7.07
C LEU A 76 -2.26 -2.64 6.36
N ASN A 77 -2.89 -1.50 6.63
CA ASN A 77 -3.96 -0.97 5.82
C ASN A 77 -3.34 -0.56 4.46
N VAL A 78 -3.07 -1.55 3.59
CA VAL A 78 -2.46 -1.35 2.27
C VAL A 78 -3.53 -0.77 1.36
N SER A 79 -3.85 0.51 1.58
CA SER A 79 -4.56 1.34 0.63
C SER A 79 -3.62 1.56 -0.57
N LEU A 80 -3.65 0.63 -1.53
CA LEU A 80 -3.02 0.76 -2.85
C LEU A 80 -3.69 1.82 -3.72
N THR A 81 -4.08 2.94 -3.12
CA THR A 81 -4.38 4.18 -3.79
C THR A 81 -3.04 4.87 -4.05
N LYS A 82 -2.37 4.45 -5.13
CA LYS A 82 -1.35 5.25 -5.83
C LYS A 82 -2.01 6.54 -6.34
N THR A 83 -2.39 7.43 -5.42
CA THR A 83 -3.09 8.68 -5.75
C THR A 83 -2.93 9.76 -4.69
N ASN A 84 -2.41 9.47 -3.48
CA ASN A 84 -2.14 10.51 -2.47
C ASN A 84 -0.87 10.29 -1.63
N ILE A 85 -0.10 9.22 -1.86
CA ILE A 85 1.09 8.96 -1.03
C ILE A 85 2.13 10.06 -1.23
N ASP A 86 2.35 10.50 -2.48
CA ASP A 86 3.24 11.63 -2.79
C ASP A 86 2.80 12.94 -2.10
N ALA A 87 1.50 13.12 -1.81
CA ALA A 87 1.01 14.28 -1.07
C ALA A 87 1.35 14.24 0.43
N LEU A 88 1.85 13.12 0.94
CA LEU A 88 2.37 12.98 2.29
C LEU A 88 3.84 13.45 2.39
N VAL A 89 4.56 13.47 1.27
CA VAL A 89 5.93 14.00 1.21
C VAL A 89 5.92 15.51 1.46
N GLY A 90 6.82 15.96 2.32
CA GLY A 90 6.95 17.35 2.75
C GLY A 90 6.12 17.71 3.99
N LYS A 91 5.25 16.82 4.48
CA LYS A 91 4.48 17.09 5.71
C LYS A 91 5.31 16.85 6.96
N THR A 92 5.17 17.77 7.92
CA THR A 92 5.72 17.66 9.27
C THR A 92 4.70 17.05 10.22
N THR A 93 5.16 16.18 11.10
CA THR A 93 4.36 15.56 12.16
C THR A 93 5.22 15.25 13.39
N ILE A 94 4.64 14.58 14.37
CA ILE A 94 5.26 14.18 15.63
C ILE A 94 5.41 12.66 15.65
N ALA A 95 6.59 12.19 16.02
CA ALA A 95 6.88 10.78 16.27
C ALA A 95 6.02 10.24 17.42
N LYS A 96 5.31 9.14 17.20
CA LYS A 96 4.47 8.48 18.22
C LYS A 96 5.17 7.32 18.91
N THR A 97 6.23 6.81 18.31
CA THR A 97 7.16 5.87 18.93
C THR A 97 8.57 6.35 18.62
N ASP A 98 9.55 5.74 19.28
CA ASP A 98 10.94 5.83 18.82
C ASP A 98 11.02 5.31 17.38
N ILE A 99 11.80 5.99 16.55
CA ILE A 99 12.03 5.68 15.15
C ILE A 99 13.49 5.26 15.02
N ASP A 100 13.71 3.95 14.92
CA ASP A 100 15.01 3.35 14.71
C ASP A 100 15.25 3.01 13.23
N PRO A 101 16.51 3.02 12.75
CA PRO A 101 16.83 2.57 11.39
C PRO A 101 16.59 1.07 11.18
N ILE A 102 16.62 0.27 12.25
CA ILE A 102 16.45 -1.20 12.21
C ILE A 102 14.95 -1.57 12.27
N ASP A 103 14.28 -1.20 13.37
CA ASP A 103 12.88 -1.58 13.62
C ASP A 103 11.87 -0.63 12.95
N GLY A 104 12.30 0.58 12.58
CA GLY A 104 11.40 1.65 12.15
C GLY A 104 10.63 2.25 13.30
N GLY A 105 9.76 3.20 13.00
CA GLY A 105 8.84 3.78 13.99
C GLY A 105 7.52 4.17 13.38
N VAL A 106 6.63 4.71 14.22
CA VAL A 106 5.27 5.08 13.83
C VAL A 106 5.06 6.57 14.03
N ILE A 107 4.49 7.21 13.00
CA ILE A 107 4.09 8.61 13.02
C ILE A 107 2.60 8.74 12.75
N LYS A 108 1.97 9.81 13.28
CA LYS A 108 0.56 10.09 13.00
C LYS A 108 0.44 11.15 11.90
N LEU A 109 -0.10 10.82 10.74
CA LEU A 109 -0.18 11.73 9.61
C LEU A 109 -1.60 11.74 9.06
N VAL A 110 -2.21 12.93 8.95
CA VAL A 110 -3.62 13.12 8.51
C VAL A 110 -4.62 12.28 9.35
N GLY A 111 -4.30 12.07 10.63
CA GLY A 111 -5.15 11.31 11.55
C GLY A 111 -4.89 9.80 11.58
N GLU A 112 -4.11 9.26 10.65
CA GLU A 112 -3.77 7.84 10.54
C GLU A 112 -2.35 7.55 11.04
N LEU A 113 -2.08 6.29 11.43
CA LEU A 113 -0.75 5.84 11.85
C LEU A 113 0.01 5.26 10.65
N TRP A 114 1.22 5.76 10.43
CA TRP A 114 2.08 5.38 9.32
C TRP A 114 3.42 4.88 9.83
N PHE A 115 3.92 3.80 9.24
CA PHE A 115 5.28 3.35 9.46
C PHE A 115 6.26 4.31 8.79
N CYS A 116 7.33 4.63 9.50
CA CYS A 116 8.39 5.47 8.99
C CYS A 116 9.77 4.95 9.37
N ARG A 117 10.76 5.37 8.59
CA ARG A 117 12.18 5.12 8.84
C ARG A 117 12.94 6.43 8.74
N PRO A 118 14.00 6.58 9.54
CA PRO A 118 14.79 7.78 9.49
C PRO A 118 15.64 7.81 8.20
N VAL A 119 15.84 9.00 7.63
CA VAL A 119 16.72 9.22 6.47
C VAL A 119 18.17 8.88 6.79
N TYR A 120 18.57 9.15 8.03
CA TYR A 120 19.90 8.93 8.56
C TYR A 120 19.84 7.78 9.57
N ASP A 121 20.97 7.12 9.83
CA ASP A 121 21.12 6.12 10.92
C ASP A 121 21.09 6.78 12.32
N LYS A 122 20.07 7.60 12.55
CA LYS A 122 19.89 8.37 13.77
C LYS A 122 18.53 8.05 14.35
N VAL A 123 18.55 7.62 15.60
CA VAL A 123 17.33 7.31 16.35
C VAL A 123 16.60 8.61 16.66
N ILE A 124 15.33 8.68 16.27
CA ILE A 124 14.46 9.81 16.59
C ILE A 124 13.56 9.39 17.74
N LYS A 125 13.59 10.13 18.84
CA LYS A 125 12.76 9.80 20.02
C LYS A 125 11.29 10.11 19.80
N GLU A 126 10.44 9.36 20.51
CA GLU A 126 9.03 9.68 20.65
C GLU A 126 8.84 11.16 21.05
N GLY A 127 7.89 11.83 20.41
CA GLY A 127 7.57 13.24 20.66
C GLY A 127 8.40 14.24 19.86
N ALA A 128 9.44 13.80 19.15
CA ALA A 128 10.20 14.67 18.27
C ALA A 128 9.40 15.07 17.02
N LYS A 129 9.66 16.27 16.50
CA LYS A 129 9.12 16.72 15.21
C LYS A 129 9.90 16.09 14.07
N VAL A 130 9.17 15.49 13.15
CA VAL A 130 9.73 14.83 11.97
C VAL A 130 9.05 15.30 10.71
N LYS A 131 9.78 15.33 9.60
CA LYS A 131 9.27 15.65 8.28
C LYS A 131 9.43 14.47 7.36
N VAL A 132 8.38 14.15 6.61
CA VAL A 132 8.45 13.13 5.56
C VAL A 132 9.21 13.72 4.38
N VAL A 133 10.32 13.11 3.98
CA VAL A 133 11.10 13.51 2.80
C VAL A 133 10.91 12.59 1.61
N GLY A 134 10.38 11.40 1.84
CA GLY A 134 10.17 10.42 0.77
C GLY A 134 9.31 9.26 1.22
N ILE A 135 9.06 8.34 0.30
CA ILE A 135 8.31 7.11 0.53
C ILE A 135 9.10 5.98 -0.09
N GLU A 136 9.29 4.91 0.67
CA GLU A 136 9.91 3.68 0.20
C GLU A 136 8.93 2.53 0.39
N GLY A 137 8.25 2.16 -0.70
CA GLY A 137 7.21 1.14 -0.68
C GLY A 137 5.98 1.55 0.14
N VAL A 138 5.85 1.00 1.35
CA VAL A 138 4.76 1.27 2.31
C VAL A 138 5.25 2.05 3.54
N SER A 139 6.56 2.33 3.62
CA SER A 139 7.18 3.06 4.71
C SER A 139 7.48 4.50 4.28
N LEU A 140 7.25 5.45 5.17
CA LEU A 140 7.60 6.84 4.99
C LEU A 140 9.06 7.06 5.38
N ILE A 141 9.80 7.80 4.59
CA ILE A 141 11.17 8.21 4.94
C ILE A 141 11.08 9.57 5.60
N THR A 142 11.55 9.68 6.84
CA THR A 142 11.39 10.86 7.69
C THR A 142 12.74 11.40 8.18
N GLU A 143 12.85 12.72 8.29
CA GLU A 143 13.99 13.40 8.91
C GLU A 143 13.54 14.15 10.17
N GLU A 144 14.40 14.20 11.18
CA GLU A 144 14.17 15.03 12.36
C GLU A 144 14.27 16.52 11.97
N VAL A 145 13.24 17.30 12.30
CA VAL A 145 13.26 18.76 12.13
C VAL A 145 13.52 19.38 13.49
N LYS A 146 14.70 19.98 13.65
CA LYS A 146 15.06 20.79 14.82
C LYS A 146 14.29 22.11 14.86
#